data_AF-A0A0K1Q8T0-F1
#
_entry.id   AF-A0A0K1Q8T0-F1
#
_cell.length_a   1.000
_cell.length_b   1.000
_cell.length_c   1.000
_cell.angle_alpha   90.00
_cell.angle_beta   90.00
_cell.angle_gamma   90.00
#
_symmetry.space_group_name_H-M   'P 1'
#
loop_
_entity.id
_entity.type
_entity.pdbx_description
1 polymer ?
#
loop_
_entity_poly.entity_id
_entity_poly.type
_entity_poly.pdbx_seq_one_letter_code
_entity_poly.pdbx_strand_id
1 'polypeptide(L)'
;MTTKPPVAPHDSPYEVVLLVASWALLVTLSSLVVRRDERKLDEAQLERAWTPASRDNALIGLSLLGSPLLGLFAVAYHFARTRRFRPVGLLQGLGWSIGILAINVVSMTGLAWLFDLPLE
;
A
#
# COMPACT_ATOMS: atom_id res chain seq x y z
N MET A 1 5.99 34.05 37.12
CA MET A 1 6.60 32.99 36.27
C MET A 1 5.50 31.97 35.99
N THR A 2 4.78 32.13 34.88
CA THR A 2 3.72 31.22 34.43
C THR A 2 4.37 30.14 33.58
N THR A 3 4.53 28.95 34.16
CA THR A 3 4.99 27.77 33.42
C THR A 3 3.93 27.40 32.39
N LYS A 4 4.29 27.48 31.10
CA LYS A 4 3.49 26.95 30.01
C LYS A 4 3.24 25.46 30.30
N PRO A 5 1.99 24.96 30.31
CA PRO A 5 1.75 23.55 30.54
C PRO A 5 2.47 22.71 29.47
N PRO A 6 2.99 21.52 29.83
CA PRO A 6 3.61 20.64 28.86
C PRO A 6 2.60 20.30 27.78
N VAL A 7 2.95 20.57 26.52
CA VAL A 7 2.18 20.11 25.37
C VAL A 7 2.24 18.58 25.42
N ALA A 8 1.09 17.92 25.51
CA ALA A 8 1.04 16.47 25.50
C ALA A 8 1.68 15.94 24.20
N PRO A 9 2.45 14.84 24.23
CA PRO A 9 3.25 14.36 23.11
C PRO A 9 2.42 13.63 22.04
N HIS A 10 1.25 14.15 21.69
CA HIS A 10 0.32 13.47 20.79
C HIS A 10 -0.01 14.36 19.58
N ASP A 11 0.43 13.87 18.42
CA ASP A 11 0.05 14.23 17.05
C ASP A 11 0.53 15.59 16.55
N SER A 12 1.81 15.66 16.20
CA SER A 12 2.27 16.75 15.34
C SER A 12 1.59 16.62 13.96
N PRO A 13 1.05 17.71 13.38
CA PRO A 13 0.26 17.65 12.14
C PRO A 13 1.03 17.04 10.95
N TYR A 14 2.37 17.05 10.98
CA TYR A 14 3.19 16.42 9.95
C TYR A 14 3.10 14.89 9.97
N GLU A 15 2.87 14.26 11.11
CA GLU A 15 2.76 12.79 11.24
C GLU A 15 1.52 12.29 10.51
N VAL A 16 0.40 13.00 10.71
CA VAL A 16 -0.86 12.73 10.00
C VAL A 16 -0.66 12.92 8.49
N VAL A 17 0.04 13.98 8.07
CA VAL A 17 0.34 14.22 6.65
C VAL A 17 1.21 13.11 6.06
N LEU A 18 2.28 12.70 6.75
CA LEU A 18 3.16 11.61 6.30
C LEU A 18 2.42 10.28 6.27
N LEU A 19 1.54 10.01 7.24
CA LEU A 19 0.70 8.81 7.27
C LEU A 19 -0.27 8.78 6.08
N VAL A 20 -0.97 9.88 5.82
CA VAL A 20 -1.90 9.99 4.68
C VAL A 20 -1.15 9.89 3.35
N ALA A 21 0.02 10.54 3.23
CA ALA A 21 0.86 10.45 2.04
C ALA A 21 1.37 9.02 1.81
N SER A 22 1.81 8.35 2.88
CA SER A 22 2.24 6.95 2.84
C SER A 22 1.11 6.05 2.37
N TRP A 23 -0.08 6.19 2.96
CA TRP A 23 -1.26 5.42 2.61
C TRP A 23 -1.67 5.64 1.14
N ALA A 24 -1.78 6.90 0.71
CA ALA A 24 -2.12 7.25 -0.66
C ALA A 24 -1.13 6.65 -1.67
N LEU A 25 0.17 6.67 -1.33
CA LEU A 25 1.22 6.08 -2.15
C LEU A 25 1.08 4.55 -2.22
N LEU A 26 0.86 3.86 -1.10
CA LEU A 26 0.67 2.40 -1.07
C LEU A 26 -0.53 1.96 -1.92
N VAL A 27 -1.68 2.64 -1.79
CA VAL A 27 -2.89 2.35 -2.56
C VAL A 27 -2.65 2.58 -4.05
N THR A 28 -2.00 3.71 -4.40
CA THR A 28 -1.70 4.06 -5.78
C THR A 28 -0.78 3.04 -6.42
N LEU A 29 0.34 2.70 -5.78
CA LEU A 29 1.29 1.71 -6.29
C LEU A 29 0.66 0.32 -6.43
N SER A 30 -0.12 -0.11 -5.42
CA SER A 30 -0.85 -1.38 -5.48
C SER A 30 -1.82 -1.43 -6.65
N SER A 31 -2.61 -0.36 -6.86
CA SER A 31 -3.54 -0.26 -7.98
C SER A 31 -2.83 -0.27 -9.33
N LEU A 32 -1.72 0.45 -9.45
CA LEU A 32 -0.90 0.47 -10.67
C LEU A 32 -0.33 -0.92 -11.00
N VAL A 33 0.19 -1.63 -9.99
CA VAL A 33 0.74 -2.98 -10.18
C VAL A 33 -0.34 -3.96 -10.63
N VAL A 34 -1.49 -3.98 -9.96
CA VAL A 34 -2.59 -4.89 -10.32
C VAL A 34 -3.12 -4.57 -11.72
N ARG A 35 -3.38 -3.29 -12.04
CA ARG A 35 -3.83 -2.88 -13.37
C ARG A 35 -2.80 -3.19 -14.46
N ARG A 36 -1.51 -3.08 -14.15
CA ARG A 36 -0.43 -3.45 -15.08
C ARG A 36 -0.37 -4.96 -15.28
N ASP A 37 -0.62 -5.75 -14.25
CA ASP A 37 -0.69 -7.21 -14.34
C ASP A 37 -1.87 -7.65 -15.19
N GLU A 38 -3.06 -7.09 -14.93
CA GLU A 38 -4.29 -7.40 -15.68
C GLU A 38 -4.16 -7.21 -17.19
N ARG A 39 -3.42 -6.18 -17.63
CA ARG A 39 -3.14 -5.94 -19.06
C ARG A 39 -2.28 -7.02 -19.72
N LYS A 40 -1.65 -7.89 -18.93
CA LYS A 40 -0.75 -8.96 -19.40
C LYS A 40 -1.37 -10.35 -19.22
N LEU A 41 -2.55 -10.44 -18.62
CA LEU A 41 -3.23 -11.72 -18.39
C LEU A 41 -3.86 -12.24 -19.68
N ASP A 42 -3.86 -13.55 -19.83
CA ASP A 42 -4.67 -14.24 -20.85
C ASP A 42 -6.16 -14.26 -20.44
N GLU A 43 -7.04 -14.67 -21.36
CA GLU A 43 -8.49 -14.69 -21.15
C GLU A 43 -8.90 -15.59 -19.97
N ALA A 44 -8.31 -16.77 -19.84
CA ALA A 44 -8.57 -17.71 -18.74
C ALA A 44 -8.05 -17.22 -17.36
N GLN A 45 -7.08 -16.31 -17.35
CA GLN A 45 -6.58 -15.64 -16.16
C GLN A 45 -7.45 -14.42 -15.81
N LEU A 46 -7.94 -13.69 -16.80
CA LEU A 46 -8.86 -12.56 -16.63
C LEU A 46 -10.21 -12.99 -16.05
N GLU A 47 -10.75 -14.14 -16.46
CA GLU A 47 -11.96 -14.70 -15.85
C GLU A 47 -11.84 -14.92 -14.33
N ARG A 48 -10.60 -15.16 -13.87
CA ARG A 48 -10.31 -15.35 -12.45
C ARG A 48 -9.90 -14.06 -11.74
N ALA A 49 -9.55 -13.01 -12.49
CA ALA A 49 -9.25 -11.70 -11.94
C ALA A 49 -10.50 -11.12 -11.26
N TRP A 50 -10.29 -10.13 -10.39
CA TRP A 50 -11.40 -9.42 -9.81
C TRP A 50 -12.12 -8.57 -10.86
N THR A 51 -13.42 -8.36 -10.67
CA THR A 51 -14.10 -7.28 -11.38
C THR A 51 -13.46 -5.93 -10.97
N PRO A 52 -13.52 -4.90 -11.83
CA PRO A 52 -12.93 -3.60 -11.50
C PRO A 52 -13.41 -3.03 -10.16
N ALA A 53 -14.71 -3.17 -9.86
CA ALA A 53 -15.30 -2.73 -8.60
C ALA A 53 -14.78 -3.54 -7.40
N SER A 54 -14.72 -4.89 -7.51
CA SER A 54 -14.19 -5.73 -6.43
C SER A 54 -12.71 -5.51 -6.18
N ARG A 55 -11.92 -5.29 -7.25
CA ARG A 55 -10.49 -4.95 -7.15
C ARG A 55 -10.31 -3.65 -6.39
N ASP A 56 -11.00 -2.58 -6.82
CA ASP A 56 -10.83 -1.27 -6.22
C ASP A 56 -11.31 -1.29 -4.75
N ASN A 57 -12.37 -2.03 -4.43
CA ASN A 57 -12.79 -2.24 -3.04
C ASN A 57 -11.78 -3.07 -2.23
N ALA A 58 -11.15 -4.10 -2.82
CA ALA A 58 -10.10 -4.86 -2.13
C ALA A 58 -8.85 -4.00 -1.88
N LEU A 59 -8.43 -3.18 -2.83
CA LEU A 59 -7.22 -2.36 -2.71
C LEU A 59 -7.44 -1.12 -1.84
N ILE A 60 -8.59 -0.46 -1.93
CA ILE A 60 -8.90 0.78 -1.20
C ILE A 60 -9.58 0.44 0.13
N GLY A 61 -10.62 -0.39 0.09
CA GLY A 61 -11.44 -0.74 1.25
C GLY A 61 -10.68 -1.53 2.32
N LEU A 62 -9.90 -2.55 1.95
CA LEU A 62 -9.08 -3.28 2.95
C LEU A 62 -7.98 -2.41 3.55
N SER A 63 -7.41 -1.51 2.73
CA SER A 63 -6.39 -0.56 3.19
C SER A 63 -6.96 0.50 4.14
N LEU A 64 -8.21 0.92 3.96
CA LEU A 64 -8.90 1.90 4.82
C LEU A 64 -9.43 1.29 6.11
N LEU A 65 -10.04 0.11 6.03
CA LEU A 65 -10.84 -0.43 7.14
C LEU A 65 -10.06 -1.35 8.09
N GLY A 66 -8.96 -1.96 7.63
CA GLY A 66 -8.19 -2.89 8.47
C GLY A 66 -6.76 -2.46 8.72
N SER A 67 -5.96 -2.30 7.66
CA SER A 67 -4.56 -1.83 7.76
C SER A 67 -4.02 -1.59 6.35
N PRO A 68 -3.10 -0.62 6.14
CA PRO A 68 -2.38 -0.47 4.88
C PRO A 68 -1.69 -1.77 4.42
N LEU A 69 -1.29 -2.63 5.37
CA LEU A 69 -0.68 -3.92 5.08
C LEU A 69 -1.66 -4.92 4.44
N LEU A 70 -2.97 -4.84 4.77
CA LEU A 70 -3.98 -5.70 4.14
C LEU A 70 -4.15 -5.37 2.66
N GLY A 71 -3.96 -4.12 2.26
CA GLY A 71 -3.87 -3.73 0.85
C GLY A 71 -2.74 -4.43 0.12
N LEU A 72 -1.57 -4.58 0.76
CA LEU A 72 -0.45 -5.33 0.20
C LEU A 72 -0.76 -6.84 0.11
N PHE A 73 -1.43 -7.41 1.11
CA PHE A 73 -1.91 -8.78 1.02
C PHE A 73 -2.91 -8.98 -0.12
N ALA A 74 -3.75 -7.98 -0.42
CA ALA A 74 -4.64 -8.03 -1.57
C ALA A 74 -3.85 -8.11 -2.89
N VAL A 75 -2.72 -7.40 -3.01
CA VAL A 75 -1.81 -7.55 -4.16
C VAL A 75 -1.29 -8.99 -4.24
N ALA A 76 -0.74 -9.54 -3.16
CA ALA A 76 -0.24 -10.91 -3.17
C ALA A 76 -1.34 -11.94 -3.55
N TYR A 77 -2.55 -11.76 -3.00
CA TYR A 77 -3.69 -12.61 -3.28
C TYR A 77 -4.16 -12.50 -4.74
N HIS A 78 -4.14 -11.31 -5.35
CA HIS A 78 -4.45 -11.11 -6.76
C HIS A 78 -3.58 -12.02 -7.64
N PHE A 79 -2.26 -11.98 -7.47
CA PHE A 79 -1.33 -12.80 -8.25
C PHE A 79 -1.51 -14.29 -7.98
N ALA A 80 -1.75 -14.68 -6.73
CA ALA A 80 -2.05 -16.06 -6.38
C ALA A 80 -3.32 -16.55 -7.11
N ARG A 81 -4.39 -15.75 -7.09
CA ARG A 81 -5.68 -16.07 -7.70
C ARG A 81 -5.59 -16.16 -9.23
N THR A 82 -5.01 -15.16 -9.90
CA THR A 82 -4.89 -15.13 -11.37
C THR A 82 -3.98 -16.25 -11.89
N ARG A 83 -3.04 -16.75 -11.09
CA ARG A 83 -2.12 -17.85 -11.47
C ARG A 83 -2.46 -19.20 -10.83
N ARG A 84 -3.71 -19.37 -10.35
CA ARG A 84 -4.28 -20.64 -9.85
C ARG A 84 -3.55 -21.20 -8.63
N PHE A 85 -3.19 -20.33 -7.70
CA PHE A 85 -2.45 -20.62 -6.47
C PHE A 85 -1.14 -21.40 -6.70
N ARG A 86 -0.53 -21.25 -7.88
CA ARG A 86 0.82 -21.75 -8.11
C ARG A 86 1.80 -20.95 -7.26
N PRO A 87 2.84 -21.58 -6.69
CA PRO A 87 3.83 -20.90 -5.85
C PRO A 87 4.50 -19.73 -6.58
N VAL A 88 4.67 -19.84 -7.90
CA VAL A 88 5.20 -18.75 -8.75
C VAL A 88 4.35 -17.49 -8.68
N GLY A 89 3.01 -17.62 -8.67
CA GLY A 89 2.12 -16.47 -8.56
C GLY A 89 2.18 -15.82 -7.19
N LEU A 90 2.21 -16.62 -6.13
CA LEU A 90 2.35 -16.09 -4.77
C LEU A 90 3.70 -15.39 -4.59
N LEU A 91 4.81 -15.97 -5.04
CA LEU A 91 6.14 -15.36 -4.97
C LEU A 91 6.21 -14.06 -5.77
N GLN A 92 5.59 -14.01 -6.94
CA GLN A 92 5.52 -12.79 -7.74
C GLN A 92 4.70 -11.71 -7.02
N GLY A 93 3.56 -12.07 -6.43
CA GLY A 93 2.73 -11.17 -5.64
C GLY A 93 3.46 -10.64 -4.40
N LEU A 94 4.18 -11.51 -3.69
CA LEU A 94 5.02 -11.12 -2.55
C LEU A 94 6.17 -10.19 -2.99
N GLY A 95 6.84 -10.50 -4.10
CA GLY A 95 7.90 -9.66 -4.65
C GLY A 95 7.41 -8.25 -4.99
N TRP A 96 6.22 -8.13 -5.60
CA TRP A 96 5.60 -6.83 -5.83
C TRP A 96 5.22 -6.12 -4.53
N SER A 97 4.67 -6.85 -3.56
CA SER A 97 4.28 -6.29 -2.27
C SER A 97 5.49 -5.72 -1.51
N ILE A 98 6.60 -6.46 -1.49
CA ILE A 98 7.88 -6.00 -0.91
C ILE A 98 8.41 -4.79 -1.68
N GLY A 99 8.37 -4.81 -3.01
CA GLY A 99 8.82 -3.68 -3.83
C GLY A 99 8.00 -2.41 -3.58
N ILE A 100 6.67 -2.53 -3.47
CA ILE A 100 5.77 -1.42 -3.13
C ILE A 100 6.11 -0.87 -1.74
N LEU A 101 6.29 -1.75 -0.75
CA LEU A 101 6.64 -1.35 0.61
C LEU A 101 8.00 -0.65 0.65
N ALA A 102 9.01 -1.17 -0.06
CA ALA A 102 10.33 -0.56 -0.13
C ALA A 102 10.28 0.85 -0.76
N ILE A 103 9.54 1.02 -1.86
CA ILE A 103 9.35 2.33 -2.49
C ILE A 103 8.66 3.30 -1.52
N ASN A 104 7.65 2.83 -0.81
CA ASN A 104 6.95 3.64 0.18
C ASN A 104 7.88 4.10 1.31
N VAL A 105 8.62 3.18 1.93
CA VAL A 105 9.58 3.50 2.99
C VAL A 105 10.62 4.52 2.50
N VAL A 106 11.26 4.26 1.36
CA VAL A 106 12.25 5.18 0.77
C VAL A 106 11.64 6.56 0.51
N SER A 107 10.41 6.62 0.00
CA SER A 107 9.73 7.88 -0.27
C SER A 107 9.41 8.66 1.01
N MET A 108 8.93 7.98 2.06
CA MET A 108 8.59 8.63 3.33
C MET A 108 9.84 9.09 4.08
N THR A 109 10.90 8.28 4.10
CA THR A 109 12.20 8.67 4.65
C THR A 109 12.79 9.86 3.89
N GLY A 110 12.72 9.84 2.55
CA GLY A 110 13.19 10.95 1.72
C GLY A 110 12.41 12.24 1.96
N LEU A 111 11.07 12.16 2.11
CA LEU A 111 10.23 13.32 2.45
C LEU A 111 10.56 13.85 3.84
N ALA A 112 10.65 12.98 4.85
CA ALA A 112 10.99 13.42 6.20
C ALA A 112 12.35 14.11 6.25
N TRP A 113 13.36 13.54 5.57
CA TRP A 113 14.69 14.15 5.46
C TRP A 113 14.67 15.49 4.73
N LEU A 114 13.92 15.61 3.63
CA LEU A 114 13.80 16.84 2.84
C LEU A 114 13.18 17.99 3.64
N PHE A 115 12.28 17.68 4.57
CA PHE A 115 11.54 18.66 5.36
C PHE A 115 12.02 18.78 6.82
N ASP A 116 13.15 18.15 7.17
CA ASP A 116 13.73 18.13 8.53
C ASP A 116 12.72 17.64 9.59
N LEU A 117 11.93 16.63 9.23
CA LEU A 117 10.92 16.04 10.10
C LEU A 117 11.52 14.84 10.87
N PRO A 118 11.19 14.68 12.16
CA PRO A 118 11.62 13.51 12.91
C PRO A 118 10.96 12.24 12.35
N LEU A 119 11.76 11.18 12.23
CA LEU A 119 11.32 9.82 11.95
C LEU A 119 11.29 9.08 13.29
N GLU A 120 10.12 9.00 13.91
CA GLU A 120 9.89 8.18 15.10
C GLU A 120 9.52 6.73 14.74
#